data_AF-A0AA43JC91-F1
#
_entry.id   AF-A0AA43JC91-F1
#
_cell.length_a   1.000
_cell.length_b   1.000
_cell.length_c   1.000
_cell.angle_alpha   90.00
_cell.angle_beta   90.00
_cell.angle_gamma   90.00
#
_symmetry.space_group_name_H-M   'P 1'
#
loop_
_entity.id
_entity.type
_entity.pdbx_description
1 polymer ?
#
loop_
_entity_poly.entity_id
_entity_poly.type
_entity_poly.pdbx_seq_one_letter_code
_entity_poly.pdbx_strand_id
1 'polypeptide(L)'
;MVDDAIWQICIYGLCVGVVIAVMLGLPPLLGERHWKKPERQSESATGVPYECGIRPTGNAQVRPPVQYYLIAMFFVIFDVEAAYLYAWAVAVPETGWLGFIEVTIFVAILLASLAYLWLTGALDWHAQSQRPRVRHRQNPTMQESKELYDDRVA
;
A
#
# COMPACT_ATOMS: atom_id res chain seq x y z
N MET A 1 44.76 -4.21 -16.13
CA MET A 1 43.47 -3.78 -16.70
C MET A 1 42.35 -4.77 -16.39
N VAL A 2 42.37 -6.01 -16.89
CA VAL A 2 41.33 -7.01 -16.56
C VAL A 2 41.44 -7.46 -15.10
N ASP A 3 42.65 -7.68 -14.60
CA ASP A 3 42.87 -8.08 -13.19
C ASP A 3 42.40 -7.00 -12.18
N ASP A 4 42.62 -5.72 -12.48
CA ASP A 4 42.16 -4.60 -11.66
C ASP A 4 40.63 -4.47 -11.66
N ALA A 5 39.98 -4.70 -12.81
CA ALA A 5 38.52 -4.68 -12.93
C ALA A 5 37.87 -5.86 -12.18
N ILE A 6 38.48 -7.04 -12.24
CA ILE A 6 38.03 -8.21 -11.47
C ILE A 6 38.15 -7.92 -9.97
N TRP A 7 39.27 -7.33 -9.53
CA TRP A 7 39.47 -6.94 -8.14
C TRP A 7 38.43 -5.93 -7.65
N GLN A 8 38.09 -4.94 -8.47
CA GLN A 8 37.03 -3.96 -8.17
C GLN A 8 35.64 -4.58 -8.07
N ILE A 9 35.30 -5.50 -8.98
CA ILE A 9 34.01 -6.22 -8.96
C ILE A 9 33.92 -7.10 -7.71
N CYS A 10 35.01 -7.78 -7.33
CA CYS A 10 35.07 -8.59 -6.12
C CYS A 10 34.90 -7.75 -4.85
N ILE A 11 35.58 -6.60 -4.75
CA ILE A 11 35.43 -5.67 -3.61
C ILE A 11 33.99 -5.14 -3.54
N TYR A 12 33.43 -4.71 -4.66
CA TYR A 12 32.06 -4.22 -4.71
C TYR A 12 31.05 -5.30 -4.28
N GLY A 13 31.19 -6.52 -4.82
CA GLY A 13 30.36 -7.67 -4.45
C GLY A 13 30.45 -8.02 -2.97
N LEU A 14 31.66 -7.96 -2.39
CA LEU A 14 31.87 -8.18 -0.96
C LEU A 14 31.17 -7.09 -0.13
N CYS A 15 31.34 -5.82 -0.48
CA CYS A 15 30.69 -4.70 0.21
C CYS A 15 29.16 -4.84 0.19
N VAL A 16 28.58 -5.15 -0.95
CA VAL A 16 27.13 -5.38 -1.08
C VAL A 16 26.70 -6.60 -0.25
N GLY A 17 27.45 -7.70 -0.31
CA GLY A 17 27.18 -8.89 0.49
C GLY A 17 27.20 -8.60 2.00
N VAL A 18 28.16 -7.79 2.46
CA VAL A 18 28.24 -7.34 3.87
C VAL A 18 27.03 -6.47 4.22
N VAL A 19 26.63 -5.53 3.37
CA VAL A 19 25.45 -4.69 3.62
C VAL A 19 24.18 -5.54 3.74
N ILE A 20 23.98 -6.51 2.83
CA ILE A 20 22.84 -7.43 2.89
C ILE A 20 22.89 -8.30 4.15
N ALA A 21 24.05 -8.87 4.47
CA ALA A 21 24.23 -9.70 5.66
C ALA A 21 23.98 -8.91 6.95
N VAL A 22 24.39 -7.64 7.00
CA VAL A 22 24.06 -6.73 8.10
C VAL A 22 22.57 -6.46 8.11
N MET A 23 21.95 -6.06 7.00
CA MET A 23 20.49 -5.79 6.96
C MET A 23 19.63 -6.98 7.38
N LEU A 24 20.05 -8.21 7.05
CA LEU A 24 19.34 -9.44 7.44
C LEU A 24 19.74 -9.94 8.84
N GLY A 25 20.96 -9.69 9.28
CA GLY A 25 21.51 -10.16 10.56
C GLY A 25 21.27 -9.21 11.73
N LEU A 26 21.11 -7.91 11.47
CA LEU A 26 20.84 -6.88 12.47
C LEU A 26 19.47 -7.08 13.15
N PRO A 27 18.36 -7.33 12.41
CA PRO A 27 17.05 -7.52 13.00
C PRO A 27 16.96 -8.67 14.02
N PRO A 28 17.51 -9.88 13.78
CA PRO A 28 17.48 -10.95 14.78
C PRO A 28 18.51 -10.77 15.92
N LEU A 29 19.54 -9.93 15.74
CA LEU A 29 20.56 -9.66 16.77
C LEU A 29 20.10 -8.59 17.77
N LEU A 30 19.44 -7.54 17.29
CA LEU A 30 18.89 -6.44 18.12
C LEU A 30 17.43 -6.65 18.51
N GLY A 31 16.67 -7.44 17.75
CA GLY A 31 15.31 -7.83 18.12
C GLY A 31 15.34 -8.71 19.37
N GLU A 32 14.48 -8.42 20.33
CA GLU A 32 14.37 -9.22 21.55
C GLU A 32 14.27 -10.71 21.20
N ARG A 33 15.09 -11.49 21.88
CA ARG A 33 15.38 -12.90 21.59
C ARG A 33 14.13 -13.76 21.81
N HIS A 34 13.18 -13.75 20.86
CA HIS A 34 11.94 -14.55 20.89
C HIS A 34 12.17 -16.05 20.63
N TRP A 35 13.43 -16.49 20.44
CA TRP A 35 13.73 -17.82 19.92
C TRP A 35 13.40 -18.99 20.86
N LYS A 36 13.18 -18.78 22.16
CA LYS A 36 12.77 -19.86 23.07
C LYS A 36 11.94 -19.31 24.23
N LYS A 37 10.62 -19.24 24.05
CA LYS A 37 9.70 -19.45 25.18
C LYS A 37 8.73 -20.58 24.84
N PRO A 38 8.68 -21.64 25.67
CA PRO A 38 7.81 -22.78 25.45
C PRO A 38 6.36 -22.35 25.69
N GLU A 39 5.46 -22.71 24.78
CA GLU A 39 4.04 -23.13 24.87
C GLU A 39 3.14 -22.68 26.07
N ARG A 40 3.53 -21.73 26.92
CA ARG A 40 2.86 -21.45 28.20
C ARG A 40 2.82 -19.96 28.53
N GLN A 41 2.66 -19.14 27.49
CA GLN A 41 2.21 -17.75 27.60
C GLN A 41 0.99 -17.56 26.69
N SER A 42 -0.06 -18.35 26.93
CA SER A 42 -1.40 -18.08 26.38
C SER A 42 -2.14 -16.99 27.17
N GLU A 43 -1.44 -16.25 28.04
CA GLU A 43 -2.03 -15.26 28.97
C GLU A 43 -1.44 -13.85 28.83
N SER A 44 -0.34 -13.64 28.10
CA SER A 44 0.18 -12.30 27.85
C SER A 44 -0.30 -11.78 26.51
N ALA A 45 -0.79 -10.55 26.49
CA ALA A 45 -1.30 -9.83 25.32
C ALA A 45 -0.29 -9.61 24.17
N THR A 46 0.82 -10.36 24.16
CA THR A 46 1.98 -10.19 23.28
C THR A 46 1.78 -10.80 21.89
N GLY A 47 0.76 -11.64 21.69
CA GLY A 47 0.47 -12.30 20.41
C GLY A 47 -0.94 -12.09 19.87
N VAL A 48 -1.73 -11.19 20.48
CA VAL A 48 -3.12 -10.93 20.07
C VAL A 48 -3.24 -9.55 19.44
N PRO A 49 -4.00 -9.40 18.33
CA PRO A 49 -4.28 -8.09 17.74
C PRO A 49 -4.83 -7.11 18.78
N TYR A 50 -4.29 -5.88 18.78
CA TYR A 50 -4.74 -4.83 19.68
C TYR A 50 -6.10 -4.30 19.23
N GLU A 51 -7.15 -4.55 20.02
CA GLU A 51 -8.50 -3.99 19.82
C GLU A 51 -8.97 -3.17 21.03
N CYS A 52 -8.11 -2.29 21.55
CA CYS A 52 -8.44 -1.37 22.66
C CYS A 52 -9.02 -2.08 23.91
N GLY A 53 -8.53 -3.28 24.22
CA GLY A 53 -8.97 -4.07 25.38
C GLY A 53 -10.12 -5.05 25.12
N ILE A 54 -10.65 -5.11 23.89
CA ILE A 54 -11.68 -6.08 23.49
C ILE A 54 -11.01 -7.26 22.78
N ARG A 55 -11.57 -8.47 22.88
CA ARG A 55 -11.11 -9.60 22.08
C ARG A 55 -11.49 -9.37 20.62
N PRO A 56 -10.60 -9.63 19.65
CA PRO A 56 -10.91 -9.44 18.24
C PRO A 56 -12.15 -10.23 17.84
N THR A 57 -13.11 -9.53 17.23
CA THR A 57 -14.38 -10.12 16.79
C THR A 57 -14.62 -9.81 15.31
N GLY A 58 -15.13 -10.81 14.57
CA GLY A 58 -15.42 -10.68 13.14
C GLY A 58 -14.29 -11.16 12.24
N ASN A 59 -14.45 -10.93 10.93
CA ASN A 59 -13.51 -11.34 9.90
C ASN A 59 -12.57 -10.17 9.56
N ALA A 60 -11.26 -10.43 9.48
CA ALA A 60 -10.24 -9.42 9.17
C ALA A 60 -10.18 -9.03 7.68
N GLN A 61 -11.03 -9.61 6.84
CA GLN A 61 -11.08 -9.30 5.41
C GLN A 61 -11.92 -8.04 5.15
N VAL A 62 -11.23 -6.91 5.04
CA VAL A 62 -11.82 -5.67 4.50
C VAL A 62 -11.59 -5.59 2.99
N ARG A 63 -12.58 -5.04 2.26
CA ARG A 63 -12.43 -4.75 0.83
C ARG A 63 -11.77 -3.37 0.69
N PRO A 64 -10.52 -3.27 0.22
CA PRO A 64 -9.91 -1.98 0.01
C PRO A 64 -10.67 -1.23 -1.10
N PRO A 65 -10.90 0.09 -0.98
CA PRO A 65 -11.47 0.88 -2.05
C PRO A 65 -10.54 0.90 -3.28
N VAL A 66 -11.13 1.03 -4.46
CA VAL A 66 -10.42 1.02 -5.76
C VAL A 66 -9.35 2.11 -5.88
N GLN A 67 -9.48 3.19 -5.12
CA GLN A 67 -8.56 4.33 -5.12
C GLN A 67 -7.10 3.91 -4.86
N TYR A 68 -6.86 2.93 -4.00
CA TYR A 68 -5.50 2.42 -3.72
C TYR A 68 -4.85 1.81 -4.97
N TYR A 69 -5.63 1.09 -5.79
CA TYR A 69 -5.14 0.50 -7.03
C TYR A 69 -4.83 1.57 -8.08
N LEU A 70 -5.68 2.60 -8.19
CA LEU A 70 -5.46 3.70 -9.15
C LEU A 70 -4.16 4.45 -8.87
N ILE A 71 -3.88 4.76 -7.60
CA ILE A 71 -2.63 5.42 -7.19
C ILE A 71 -1.42 4.52 -7.48
N ALA A 72 -1.50 3.23 -7.16
CA ALA A 72 -0.42 2.28 -7.42
C ALA A 72 -0.12 2.12 -8.92
N MET A 73 -1.17 2.01 -9.74
CA MET A 73 -1.03 1.90 -11.20
C MET A 73 -0.46 3.19 -11.80
N PHE A 74 -0.92 4.35 -11.35
CA PHE A 74 -0.37 5.64 -11.77
C PHE A 74 1.11 5.79 -11.41
N PHE A 75 1.51 5.36 -10.20
CA PHE A 75 2.91 5.35 -9.77
C PHE A 75 3.78 4.51 -10.71
N VAL A 76 3.35 3.29 -11.03
CA VAL A 76 4.11 2.39 -11.94
C VAL A 76 4.23 2.99 -13.34
N ILE A 77 3.16 3.57 -13.88
CA ILE A 77 3.21 4.23 -15.18
C ILE A 77 4.18 5.41 -15.12
N PHE A 78 4.00 6.33 -14.17
CA PHE A 78 4.86 7.51 -14.04
C PHE A 78 6.35 7.15 -13.83
N ASP A 79 6.65 6.07 -13.11
CA ASP A 79 8.01 5.57 -12.91
C ASP A 79 8.66 5.11 -14.24
N VAL A 80 7.91 4.37 -15.05
CA VAL A 80 8.37 3.97 -16.40
C VAL A 80 8.58 5.19 -17.30
N GLU A 81 7.69 6.17 -17.25
CA GLU A 81 7.81 7.39 -18.07
C GLU A 81 9.00 8.25 -17.63
N ALA A 82 9.32 8.27 -16.32
CA ALA A 82 10.54 8.89 -15.81
C ALA A 82 11.81 8.18 -16.29
N ALA A 83 11.80 6.85 -16.38
CA ALA A 83 12.90 6.08 -16.94
C ALA A 83 13.13 6.42 -18.43
N TYR A 84 12.07 6.64 -19.21
CA TYR A 84 12.18 7.13 -20.59
C TYR A 84 12.79 8.53 -20.67
N LEU A 85 12.36 9.46 -19.80
CA LEU A 85 12.97 10.79 -19.73
C LEU A 85 14.45 10.72 -19.36
N TYR A 86 14.83 9.81 -18.45
CA TYR A 86 16.22 9.60 -18.08
C TYR A 86 17.05 9.05 -19.24
N ALA A 87 16.54 8.05 -19.95
CA ALA A 87 17.21 7.48 -21.13
C ALA A 87 17.44 8.55 -22.20
N TRP A 88 16.44 9.39 -22.47
CA TRP A 88 16.62 10.54 -23.36
C TRP A 88 17.61 11.57 -22.80
N ALA A 89 17.54 11.90 -21.51
CA ALA A 89 18.42 12.89 -20.87
C ALA A 89 19.92 12.53 -21.06
N VAL A 90 20.25 11.24 -21.02
CA VAL A 90 21.61 10.74 -21.29
C VAL A 90 21.97 10.86 -22.79
N ALA A 91 21.00 10.74 -23.69
CA ALA A 91 21.18 10.78 -25.14
C ALA A 91 20.91 12.17 -25.79
N VAL A 92 20.75 13.23 -25.00
CA VAL A 92 20.51 14.61 -25.49
C VAL A 92 21.54 15.06 -26.54
N PRO A 93 22.86 14.82 -26.38
CA PRO A 93 23.85 15.28 -27.35
C PRO A 93 23.65 14.69 -28.77
N GLU A 94 23.15 13.45 -28.84
CA GLU A 94 23.00 12.70 -30.09
C GLU A 94 21.66 12.99 -30.78
N THR A 95 20.62 13.31 -30.02
CA THR A 95 19.24 13.46 -30.53
C THR A 95 18.91 14.88 -30.99
N GLY A 96 19.63 15.90 -30.50
CA GLY A 96 19.52 17.28 -30.96
C GLY A 96 18.09 17.84 -30.88
N TRP A 97 17.71 18.69 -31.84
CA TRP A 97 16.42 19.40 -31.83
C TRP A 97 15.21 18.49 -32.05
N LEU A 98 15.37 17.39 -32.78
CA LEU A 98 14.31 16.41 -33.01
C LEU A 98 13.95 15.69 -31.70
N GLY A 99 14.95 15.22 -30.94
CA GLY A 99 14.71 14.61 -29.63
C GLY A 99 14.06 15.56 -28.64
N PHE A 100 14.40 16.86 -28.70
CA PHE A 100 13.74 17.87 -27.87
C PHE A 100 12.24 18.01 -28.17
N ILE A 101 11.84 18.00 -29.45
CA ILE A 101 10.42 18.05 -29.85
C ILE A 101 9.71 16.78 -29.39
N GLU A 102 10.31 15.60 -29.58
CA GLU A 102 9.75 14.32 -29.16
C GLU A 102 9.49 14.30 -27.65
N VAL A 103 10.47 14.70 -26.83
CA VAL A 103 10.30 14.75 -25.38
C VAL A 103 9.33 15.82 -24.93
N THR A 104 9.27 16.96 -25.63
CA THR A 104 8.27 17.99 -25.33
C THR A 104 6.85 17.47 -25.55
N ILE A 105 6.60 16.76 -26.65
CA ILE A 105 5.30 16.13 -26.94
C ILE A 105 5.00 15.05 -25.90
N PHE A 106 5.97 14.22 -25.57
CA PHE A 106 5.84 13.17 -24.57
C PHE A 106 5.45 13.74 -23.19
N VAL A 107 6.16 14.77 -22.71
CA VAL A 107 5.84 15.45 -21.45
C VAL A 107 4.44 16.10 -21.51
N ALA A 108 4.06 16.70 -22.64
CA ALA A 108 2.72 17.26 -22.79
C ALA A 108 1.61 16.19 -22.64
N ILE A 109 1.83 14.98 -23.16
CA ILE A 109 0.91 13.84 -23.00
C ILE A 109 0.85 13.37 -21.53
N LEU A 110 1.98 13.34 -20.82
CA LEU A 110 2.00 13.03 -19.38
C LEU A 110 1.19 14.06 -18.57
N LEU A 111 1.39 15.34 -18.86
CA LEU A 111 0.66 16.42 -18.20
C LEU A 111 -0.85 16.34 -18.50
N ALA A 112 -1.23 16.04 -19.75
CA ALA A 112 -2.63 15.84 -20.11
C ALA A 112 -3.26 14.65 -19.38
N SER A 113 -2.54 13.52 -19.29
CA SER A 113 -2.97 12.33 -18.54
C SER A 113 -3.17 12.64 -17.05
N LEU A 114 -2.21 13.34 -16.44
CA LEU A 114 -2.30 13.76 -15.04
C LEU A 114 -3.45 14.74 -14.80
N ALA A 115 -3.61 15.74 -15.68
CA ALA A 115 -4.70 16.70 -15.60
C ALA A 115 -6.06 16.00 -15.68
N TYR A 116 -6.23 15.05 -16.61
CA TYR A 116 -7.46 14.27 -16.73
C TYR A 116 -7.78 13.49 -15.45
N LEU A 117 -6.78 12.80 -14.87
CA LEU A 117 -6.96 12.05 -13.63
C LEU A 117 -7.34 12.97 -12.45
N TRP A 118 -6.71 14.14 -12.37
CA TRP A 118 -6.99 15.13 -11.35
C TRP A 118 -8.40 15.70 -11.49
N LEU A 119 -8.81 16.07 -12.70
CA LEU A 119 -10.16 16.56 -13.01
C LEU A 119 -11.25 15.52 -12.71
N THR A 120 -10.93 14.23 -12.87
CA THR A 120 -11.87 13.14 -12.59
C THR A 120 -12.02 12.87 -11.08
N GLY A 121 -11.23 13.52 -10.23
CA GLY A 121 -11.26 13.28 -8.78
C GLY A 121 -10.72 11.89 -8.40
N ALA A 122 -9.97 11.23 -9.29
CA ALA A 122 -9.36 9.92 -9.00
C ALA A 122 -8.31 10.02 -7.88
N LEU A 123 -7.77 11.22 -7.67
CA LEU A 123 -6.88 11.56 -6.56
C LEU A 123 -7.64 11.97 -5.28
N ASP A 124 -8.95 12.19 -5.34
CA ASP A 124 -9.70 12.66 -4.18
C ASP A 124 -9.96 11.54 -3.19
N TRP A 125 -9.45 11.75 -1.98
CA TRP A 125 -9.64 10.87 -0.84
C TRP A 125 -11.00 11.12 -0.17
N HIS A 126 -12.08 10.80 -0.87
CA HIS A 126 -13.38 10.66 -0.21
C HIS A 126 -13.47 9.23 0.34
N ALA A 127 -13.16 9.08 1.62
CA ALA A 127 -13.53 7.89 2.38
C ALA A 127 -15.06 7.85 2.47
N GLN A 128 -15.73 7.38 1.41
CA GLN A 128 -17.12 6.99 1.50
C GLN A 128 -17.14 5.77 2.41
N SER A 129 -17.28 6.00 3.73
CA SER A 129 -17.64 4.94 4.64
C SER A 129 -18.93 4.37 4.07
N GLN A 130 -18.85 3.21 3.41
CA GLN A 130 -20.03 2.45 3.05
C GLN A 130 -20.60 1.99 4.38
N ARG A 131 -21.37 2.86 5.04
CA ARG A 131 -22.13 2.49 6.22
C ARG A 131 -22.94 1.29 5.77
N PRO A 132 -22.73 0.11 6.35
CA PRO A 132 -23.57 -1.02 6.05
C PRO A 132 -24.99 -0.50 6.24
N ARG A 133 -25.83 -0.57 5.21
CA ARG A 133 -27.25 -0.28 5.36
C ARG A 133 -27.71 -1.33 6.35
N VAL A 134 -27.72 -0.98 7.64
CA VAL A 134 -28.33 -1.79 8.68
C VAL A 134 -29.78 -1.81 8.26
N ARG A 135 -30.16 -2.88 7.56
CA ARG A 135 -31.55 -3.14 7.23
C ARG A 135 -32.18 -3.26 8.60
N HIS A 136 -32.89 -2.23 9.03
CA HIS A 136 -33.76 -2.28 10.18
C HIS A 136 -34.79 -3.35 9.82
N ARG A 137 -34.44 -4.61 10.11
CA ARG A 137 -35.39 -5.70 10.13
C ARG A 137 -36.29 -5.31 11.28
N GLN A 138 -37.41 -4.68 10.95
CA GLN A 138 -38.51 -4.51 11.90
C GLN A 138 -38.76 -5.92 12.43
N ASN A 139 -38.38 -6.16 13.68
CA ASN A 139 -38.61 -7.43 14.33
C ASN A 139 -40.12 -7.49 14.54
N PRO A 140 -40.86 -8.38 13.83
CA PRO A 140 -42.32 -8.42 13.92
C PRO A 140 -42.79 -8.69 15.36
N THR A 141 -41.96 -9.37 16.16
CA THR A 141 -42.19 -9.63 17.59
C THR A 141 -42.34 -8.36 18.45
N MET A 142 -41.64 -7.26 18.09
CA MET A 142 -41.75 -6.00 18.82
C MET A 142 -43.03 -5.24 18.45
N GLN A 143 -43.56 -5.43 17.24
CA GLN A 143 -44.85 -4.84 16.84
C GLN A 143 -46.01 -5.60 17.50
N GLU A 144 -45.94 -6.92 17.50
CA GLU A 144 -46.93 -7.79 18.16
C GLU A 144 -47.01 -7.52 19.67
N SER A 145 -45.87 -7.30 20.34
CA SER A 145 -45.87 -6.93 21.77
C SER A 145 -46.50 -5.57 22.07
N LYS A 146 -46.46 -4.64 21.10
CA LYS A 146 -47.03 -3.29 21.26
C LYS A 146 -48.52 -3.31 21.03
N GLU A 147 -49.00 -4.04 20.02
CA GLU A 147 -50.43 -4.27 19.82
C GLU A 147 -51.04 -5.00 21.02
N LEU A 148 -50.39 -6.06 21.53
CA LEU A 148 -50.88 -6.79 22.71
C LEU A 148 -50.87 -5.95 24.00
N TYR A 149 -49.97 -4.96 24.10
CA TYR A 149 -49.97 -4.04 25.23
C TYR A 149 -51.11 -3.02 25.10
N ASP A 150 -51.29 -2.42 23.93
CA ASP A 150 -52.36 -1.44 23.67
C ASP A 150 -53.75 -2.04 23.88
N ASP A 151 -53.94 -3.29 23.43
CA ASP A 151 -55.17 -4.07 23.58
C ASP A 151 -55.46 -4.47 25.05
N ARG A 152 -54.46 -4.39 25.94
CA ARG A 152 -54.64 -4.61 27.38
C ARG A 152 -54.85 -3.34 28.20
N VAL A 153 -54.65 -2.17 27.60
CA VAL A 153 -54.73 -0.87 28.28
C VAL A 153 -55.95 -0.05 27.80
N ALA A 154 -56.54 -0.41 26.65
CA ALA A 154 -57.85 0.05 26.19
C ALA A 154 -59.01 -0.68 26.91
#